data_AF-A0A7R9I8D8-F1
#
_entry.id   AF-A0A7R9I8D8-F1
#
_cell.length_a   1.000
_cell.length_b   1.000
_cell.length_c   1.000
_cell.angle_alpha   90.00
_cell.angle_beta   90.00
_cell.angle_gamma   90.00
#
_symmetry.space_group_name_H-M   'P 1'
#
loop_
_entity.id
_entity.type
_entity.pdbx_description
1 polymer ?
#
loop_
_entity_poly.entity_id
_entity_poly.type
_entity_poly.pdbx_seq_one_letter_code
_entity_poly.pdbx_strand_id
1 'polypeptide(L)'
;YGIKLDRKIDLHIHFPMGAVVKDGPSAGITIATALMSLFANRPVATDVAMTGELTLTGMVIPVGGVRDKVLAAHRAGLKRVILPRKCEMDLIELADNVKVCI
;
A
#
# COMPACT_ATOMS: atom_id res chain seq x y z
N TYR A 1 15.64 -2.72 -19.02
CA TYR A 1 15.60 -2.12 -17.67
C TYR A 1 15.71 -3.21 -16.62
N GLY A 2 16.91 -3.75 -16.40
CA GLY A 2 17.16 -4.78 -15.40
C GLY A 2 18.15 -4.25 -14.36
N ILE A 3 17.76 -4.25 -13.09
CA ILE A 3 18.71 -3.98 -12.00
C ILE A 3 19.57 -5.24 -11.87
N LYS A 4 20.85 -5.17 -12.24
CA LYS A 4 21.81 -6.22 -11.89
C LYS A 4 22.10 -6.13 -10.40
N LEU A 5 21.47 -7.00 -9.62
CA LEU A 5 21.87 -7.24 -8.23
C LEU A 5 23.09 -8.17 -8.25
N ASP A 6 24.27 -7.61 -8.00
CA ASP A 6 25.57 -8.32 -8.02
C ASP A 6 25.79 -9.24 -6.80
N ARG A 7 24.76 -9.42 -5.96
CA ARG A 7 24.81 -10.12 -4.68
C ARG A 7 23.66 -11.10 -4.56
N LYS A 8 23.94 -12.29 -4.03
CA LYS A 8 22.91 -13.20 -3.51
C LYS A 8 22.32 -12.53 -2.26
N ILE A 9 21.16 -11.90 -2.41
CA ILE A 9 20.41 -11.29 -1.32
C ILE A 9 19.20 -12.16 -1.08
N ASP A 10 19.10 -12.73 0.11
CA ASP A 10 17.90 -13.38 0.58
C ASP A 10 16.97 -12.32 1.19
N LEU A 11 15.75 -12.23 0.68
CA LEU A 11 14.73 -11.31 1.17
C LEU A 11 13.68 -12.05 1.98
N HIS A 12 13.46 -11.62 3.21
CA HIS A 12 12.37 -12.10 4.05
C HIS A 12 11.35 -10.99 4.24
N ILE A 13 10.12 -11.20 3.78
CA ILE A 13 9.02 -10.24 3.91
C ILE A 13 8.05 -10.76 4.97
N HIS A 14 7.94 -10.05 6.09
CA HIS A 14 7.04 -10.40 7.17
C HIS A 14 5.76 -9.57 7.12
N PHE A 15 4.62 -10.25 7.14
CA PHE A 15 3.32 -9.62 7.31
C PHE A 15 2.73 -9.98 8.69
N PRO A 16 2.66 -9.03 9.64
CA PRO A 16 2.26 -9.27 11.03
C PRO A 16 0.83 -9.77 11.15
N MET A 17 0.45 -10.44 12.25
CA MET A 17 -0.86 -11.11 12.41
C MET A 17 -1.05 -12.27 11.40
N GLY A 18 -0.26 -13.33 11.54
CA GLY A 18 -0.26 -14.47 10.61
C GLY A 18 -1.59 -15.25 10.54
N ALA A 19 -2.44 -15.14 11.56
CA ALA A 19 -3.74 -15.81 11.62
C ALA A 19 -4.85 -15.10 10.81
N VAL A 20 -4.66 -13.82 10.46
CA VAL A 20 -5.59 -13.09 9.62
C VAL A 20 -5.23 -13.37 8.16
N VAL A 21 -6.20 -13.84 7.38
CA VAL A 21 -6.04 -14.08 5.94
C VAL A 21 -5.72 -12.75 5.26
N LYS A 22 -4.48 -12.61 4.81
CA LYS A 22 -4.00 -11.45 4.02
C LYS A 22 -4.05 -11.78 2.54
N ASP A 23 -5.19 -12.27 2.08
CA ASP A 23 -5.37 -12.60 0.68
C ASP A 23 -5.70 -11.35 -0.13
N GLY A 24 -5.04 -11.24 -1.27
CA GLY A 24 -5.32 -10.25 -2.30
C GLY A 24 -4.07 -9.50 -2.76
N PRO A 25 -3.97 -9.21 -4.08
CA PRO A 25 -2.80 -8.53 -4.66
C PRO A 25 -2.65 -7.05 -4.22
N SER A 26 -3.57 -6.56 -3.38
CA SER A 26 -3.73 -5.16 -3.00
C SER A 26 -2.60 -4.56 -2.14
N ALA A 27 -1.62 -5.36 -1.74
CA ALA A 27 -0.40 -4.91 -1.03
C ALA A 27 0.80 -4.71 -1.97
N GLY A 28 0.62 -4.85 -3.30
CA GLY A 28 1.72 -4.80 -4.27
C GLY A 28 2.56 -3.52 -4.17
N ILE A 29 1.92 -2.36 -4.08
CA ILE A 29 2.63 -1.08 -3.92
C ILE A 29 3.34 -0.99 -2.55
N THR A 30 2.74 -1.53 -1.49
CA THR A 30 3.33 -1.54 -0.14
C THR A 30 4.62 -2.35 -0.10
N ILE A 31 4.61 -3.52 -0.72
CA ILE A 31 5.78 -4.39 -0.82
C ILE A 31 6.88 -3.69 -1.63
N ALA A 32 6.51 -3.12 -2.78
CA ALA A 32 7.46 -2.40 -3.62
C ALA A 32 8.09 -1.21 -2.88
N THR A 33 7.30 -0.42 -2.15
CA THR A 33 7.81 0.69 -1.34
C THR A 33 8.73 0.21 -0.22
N ALA A 34 8.40 -0.89 0.47
CA ALA A 34 9.26 -1.46 1.51
C ALA A 34 10.61 -1.94 0.93
N LEU A 35 10.60 -2.61 -0.22
CA LEU A 35 11.82 -3.04 -0.90
C LEU A 35 12.64 -1.85 -1.40
N MET A 36 12.00 -0.85 -2.01
CA MET A 36 12.67 0.37 -2.46
C MET A 36 13.28 1.13 -1.29
N SER A 37 12.59 1.22 -0.16
CA SER A 37 13.10 1.79 1.08
C SER A 37 14.35 1.06 1.57
N LEU A 38 14.30 -0.28 1.59
CA LEU A 38 15.42 -1.14 2.00
C LEU A 38 16.65 -0.92 1.10
N PHE A 39 16.48 -0.96 -0.23
CA PHE A 39 17.59 -0.80 -1.17
C PHE A 39 18.12 0.63 -1.26
N ALA A 40 17.27 1.64 -1.06
CA ALA A 40 17.68 3.04 -1.09
C ALA A 40 18.22 3.55 0.26
N ASN A 41 18.10 2.76 1.33
CA ASN A 41 18.37 3.16 2.71
C ASN A 41 17.64 4.46 3.11
N ARG A 42 16.36 4.55 2.76
CA ARG A 42 15.51 5.72 3.03
C ARG A 42 14.24 5.29 3.76
N PRO A 43 13.92 5.89 4.92
CA PRO A 43 12.73 5.50 5.67
C PRO A 43 11.44 5.87 4.92
N VAL A 44 10.42 5.03 5.07
CA VAL A 44 9.05 5.32 4.60
C VAL A 44 8.34 6.16 5.66
N ALA A 45 7.44 7.05 5.24
CA ALA A 45 6.61 7.83 6.15
C ALA A 45 5.70 6.91 7.01
N THR A 46 5.69 7.14 8.33
CA THR A 46 4.97 6.30 9.30
C THR A 46 3.49 6.67 9.44
N ASP A 47 3.07 7.81 8.90
CA ASP A 47 1.70 8.35 8.97
C ASP A 47 0.89 8.13 7.67
N VAL A 48 1.38 7.25 6.79
CA VAL A 48 0.81 6.95 5.47
C VAL A 48 0.37 5.50 5.38
N ALA A 49 -0.89 5.26 5.04
CA ALA A 49 -1.37 3.97 4.54
C ALA A 49 -1.32 3.92 3.01
N MET A 50 -1.22 2.73 2.44
CA MET A 50 -1.29 2.55 0.99
C MET A 50 -1.93 1.21 0.62
N THR A 51 -2.70 1.19 -0.47
CA THR A 51 -3.21 -0.04 -1.09
C THR A 51 -3.25 0.11 -2.61
N GLY A 52 -2.98 -0.96 -3.33
CA GLY A 52 -2.96 -0.99 -4.78
C GLY A 52 -2.25 -2.23 -5.27
N GLU A 53 -2.79 -2.83 -6.32
CA GLU A 53 -2.11 -3.92 -7.01
C GLU A 53 -1.08 -3.34 -7.99
N LEU A 54 0.13 -3.88 -7.95
CA LEU A 54 1.25 -3.42 -8.77
C LEU A 54 1.50 -4.42 -9.90
N THR A 55 1.43 -3.96 -11.14
CA THR A 55 1.78 -4.77 -12.31
C THR A 55 3.30 -4.79 -12.52
N LEU A 56 3.79 -5.79 -13.28
CA LEU A 56 5.20 -5.85 -13.69
C LEU A 56 5.65 -4.63 -14.53
N THR A 57 4.70 -3.96 -15.18
CA THR A 57 4.95 -2.73 -15.94
C THR A 57 5.00 -1.47 -15.06
N GLY A 58 4.79 -1.60 -13.75
CA GLY A 58 4.80 -0.48 -12.80
C GLY A 58 3.47 0.27 -12.71
N MET A 59 2.39 -0.27 -13.29
CA MET A 59 1.06 0.33 -13.20
C MET A 59 0.41 -0.06 -11.87
N VAL A 60 -0.29 0.90 -11.26
CA VAL A 60 -1.12 0.65 -10.07
C VAL A 60 -2.56 0.48 -10.52
N ILE A 61 -3.14 -0.69 -10.24
CA ILE A 61 -4.50 -1.04 -10.64
C ILE A 61 -5.46 -1.10 -9.44
N PRO A 62 -6.78 -0.98 -9.68
CA PRO A 62 -7.78 -0.84 -8.63
C PRO A 62 -7.91 -2.09 -7.78
N VAL A 63 -8.32 -1.89 -6.52
CA VAL A 63 -8.47 -2.96 -5.53
C VAL A 63 -9.85 -2.87 -4.90
N GLY A 64 -10.38 -4.01 -4.45
CA GLY A 64 -11.63 -4.03 -3.69
C GLY A 64 -11.47 -3.57 -2.23
N GLY A 65 -12.61 -3.31 -1.58
CA GLY A 65 -12.68 -2.99 -0.15
C GLY A 65 -12.04 -1.66 0.24
N VAL A 66 -12.01 -0.69 -0.68
CA VAL A 66 -11.36 0.61 -0.47
C VAL A 66 -11.96 1.35 0.72
N ARG A 67 -13.29 1.35 0.84
CA ARG A 67 -14.02 1.98 1.95
C ARG A 67 -13.55 1.47 3.30
N ASP A 68 -13.50 0.16 3.50
CA ASP A 68 -13.09 -0.45 4.76
C ASP A 68 -11.61 -0.17 5.08
N LYS A 69 -10.75 -0.18 4.06
CA LYS A 69 -9.32 0.13 4.19
C LYS A 69 -9.08 1.59 4.60
N VAL A 70 -9.81 2.53 4.00
CA VAL A 70 -9.73 3.96 4.35
C VAL A 70 -10.26 4.20 5.76
N LEU A 71 -11.39 3.58 6.12
CA LEU A 71 -11.94 3.67 7.48
C LEU A 71 -10.99 3.07 8.52
N ALA A 72 -10.33 1.95 8.21
CA ALA A 72 -9.31 1.36 9.07
C ALA A 72 -8.11 2.30 9.26
N ALA A 73 -7.62 2.92 8.18
CA ALA A 73 -6.54 3.90 8.24
C ALA A 73 -6.91 5.14 9.08
N HIS A 74 -8.13 5.65 8.91
CA HIS A 74 -8.66 6.76 9.70
C HIS A 74 -8.75 6.39 11.20
N ARG A 75 -9.29 5.21 11.53
CA ARG A 75 -9.36 4.70 12.91
C ARG A 75 -7.97 4.50 13.54
N ALA A 76 -6.98 4.15 12.73
CA ALA A 76 -5.59 4.05 13.16
C ALA A 76 -4.90 5.42 13.32
N GLY A 77 -5.59 6.54 13.06
CA GLY A 77 -5.05 7.89 13.20
C GLY A 77 -4.06 8.28 12.09
N LEU A 78 -4.07 7.57 10.96
CA LEU A 78 -3.19 7.88 9.84
C LEU A 78 -3.67 9.14 9.11
N LYS A 79 -2.72 9.97 8.69
CA LYS A 79 -3.01 11.28 8.10
C LYS A 79 -3.24 11.21 6.59
N ARG A 80 -2.72 10.16 5.95
CA ARG A 80 -2.66 10.05 4.48
C ARG A 80 -2.91 8.61 4.04
N VAL A 81 -3.62 8.43 2.93
CA VAL A 81 -3.92 7.14 2.32
C VAL A 81 -3.67 7.22 0.81
N ILE A 82 -2.70 6.44 0.32
CA ILE A 82 -2.40 6.32 -1.11
C ILE A 82 -3.30 5.24 -1.72
N LEU A 83 -4.04 5.61 -2.77
CA LEU A 83 -5.01 4.75 -3.45
C LEU A 83 -4.83 4.79 -4.98
N PRO A 84 -5.25 3.75 -5.73
CA PRO A 84 -5.31 3.80 -7.18
C PRO A 84 -6.33 4.87 -7.60
N ARG A 85 -5.98 5.70 -8.58
CA ARG A 85 -6.85 6.80 -9.06
C ARG A 85 -8.27 6.36 -9.42
N LYS A 86 -8.44 5.15 -9.98
CA LYS A 86 -9.77 4.65 -10.35
C LYS A 86 -10.64 4.23 -9.16
N CYS A 87 -10.09 4.19 -7.95
CA CYS A 87 -10.84 3.95 -6.71
C CYS A 87 -11.49 5.23 -6.15
N GLU A 88 -11.28 6.40 -6.77
CA GLU A 88 -11.88 7.68 -6.32
C GLU A 88 -13.41 7.60 -6.20
N MET A 89 -14.07 6.88 -7.11
CA MET A 89 -15.53 6.70 -7.08
C MET A 89 -16.01 5.96 -5.82
N ASP A 90 -15.20 5.05 -5.29
CA ASP A 90 -15.52 4.29 -4.07
C ASP A 90 -15.48 5.15 -2.80
N LEU A 91 -14.94 6.37 -2.90
CA LEU A 91 -14.76 7.32 -1.80
C LEU A 91 -15.87 8.36 -1.70
N ILE A 92 -16.75 8.47 -2.72
CA ILE A 92 -17.77 9.53 -2.79
C ILE A 92 -18.74 9.45 -1.61
N GLU A 93 -19.04 8.24 -1.14
CA GLU A 93 -19.96 8.00 -0.01
C GLU A 93 -19.32 8.14 1.38
N LEU A 94 -18.02 8.43 1.47
CA LEU A 94 -17.36 8.63 2.76
C LEU A 94 -17.71 9.99 3.35
N ALA A 95 -17.87 10.04 4.68
CA ALA A 95 -18.07 11.28 5.40
C ALA A 95 -16.86 12.22 5.24
N ASP A 96 -17.11 13.54 5.22
CA ASP A 96 -16.07 14.52 4.88
C ASP A 96 -14.89 14.53 5.87
N ASN A 97 -15.13 14.16 7.13
CA ASN A 97 -14.09 14.00 8.15
C ASN A 97 -13.12 12.84 7.86
N VAL A 98 -13.48 11.90 6.98
CA VAL A 98 -12.64 10.79 6.55
C VAL A 98 -11.86 11.15 5.26
N LYS A 99 -12.42 12.00 4.39
CA LYS A 99 -11.78 12.44 3.14
C LYS A 99 -10.49 13.24 3.36
N VAL A 100 -10.35 13.89 4.52
CA VAL A 100 -9.13 14.64 4.89
C VAL A 100 -7.88 13.74 4.94
N CYS A 101 -8.07 12.43 5.11
CA CYS A 101 -6.99 11.45 5.17
C CYS A 101 -6.52 10.95 3.79
N ILE A 102 -7.10 11.40 2.67
CA ILE A 102 -6.86 10.82 1.33
C ILE A 102 -6.03 11.77 0.47
#